data_AF-A0A395INA5-F1
#
_entry.id   AF-A0A395INA5-F1
#
_cell.length_a   1.000
_cell.length_b   1.000
_cell.length_c   1.000
_cell.angle_alpha   90.00
_cell.angle_beta   90.00
_cell.angle_gamma   90.00
#
_symmetry.space_group_name_H-M   'P 1'
#
loop_
_entity.id
_entity.type
_entity.pdbx_description
1 polymer ?
#
loop_
_entity_poly.entity_id
_entity_poly.type
_entity_poly.pdbx_seq_one_letter_code
_entity_poly.pdbx_strand_id
1 'polypeptide(L)'
;MAKARDSSSTKANNAALKNKVFGPVENARAERMHAKLLELISQPKPSAKTEDVDMETKGGKDGEDVSSKASLANATSTTQDKPSEAMDVDAISKLDQNQESYLEEKSQQSQIIHDFRYV
;
A
#
# COMPACT_ATOMS: atom_id res chain seq x y z
N MET A 1 -30.06 -6.43 2.69
CA MET A 1 -28.86 -7.26 2.86
C MET A 1 -27.63 -6.39 2.66
N ALA A 2 -26.69 -6.40 3.61
CA ALA A 2 -25.39 -5.76 3.39
C ALA A 2 -24.66 -6.49 2.25
N LYS A 3 -23.95 -5.73 1.41
CA LYS A 3 -23.12 -6.32 0.36
C LYS A 3 -21.82 -6.84 0.99
N ALA A 4 -21.36 -8.00 0.53
CA ALA A 4 -20.07 -8.53 0.95
C ALA A 4 -18.92 -7.59 0.53
N ARG A 5 -17.81 -7.64 1.27
CA ARG A 5 -16.58 -6.90 0.98
C ARG A 5 -16.14 -7.09 -0.47
N ASP A 6 -16.28 -8.31 -0.96
CA ASP A 6 -15.81 -8.72 -2.29
C ASP A 6 -16.82 -8.49 -3.42
N SER A 7 -17.97 -7.89 -3.13
CA SER A 7 -18.95 -7.56 -4.17
C SER A 7 -18.38 -6.58 -5.20
N SER A 8 -18.67 -6.84 -6.48
CA SER A 8 -18.20 -6.03 -7.61
C SER A 8 -18.51 -4.54 -7.44
N SER A 9 -19.73 -4.22 -7.00
CA SER A 9 -20.17 -2.85 -6.73
C SER A 9 -19.27 -2.13 -5.71
N THR A 10 -18.92 -2.81 -4.62
CA THR A 10 -18.08 -2.23 -3.56
C THR A 10 -16.64 -2.05 -4.05
N LYS A 11 -16.09 -3.02 -4.80
CA LYS A 11 -14.74 -2.91 -5.38
C LYS A 11 -14.62 -1.74 -6.34
N ALA A 12 -15.56 -1.62 -7.29
CA ALA A 12 -15.57 -0.56 -8.28
C ALA A 12 -15.69 0.83 -7.64
N ASN A 13 -16.57 0.98 -6.63
CA ASN A 13 -16.72 2.25 -5.92
C ASN A 13 -15.44 2.62 -5.14
N ASN A 14 -14.85 1.67 -4.41
CA ASN A 14 -13.60 1.90 -3.68
C ASN A 14 -12.43 2.27 -4.60
N ALA A 15 -12.33 1.66 -5.78
CA ALA A 15 -11.33 2.04 -6.78
C ALA A 15 -11.54 3.48 -7.27
N ALA A 16 -12.79 3.88 -7.53
CA ALA A 16 -13.11 5.25 -7.93
C ALA A 16 -12.77 6.27 -6.81
N LEU A 17 -13.06 5.94 -5.55
CA LEU A 17 -12.71 6.78 -4.41
C LEU A 17 -11.21 6.93 -4.23
N LYS A 18 -10.45 5.84 -4.40
CA LYS A 18 -8.98 5.87 -4.39
C LYS A 18 -8.43 6.82 -5.44
N ASN A 19 -8.94 6.75 -6.67
CA ASN A 19 -8.40 7.58 -7.76
C ASN A 19 -8.77 9.06 -7.61
N LYS A 20 -9.99 9.36 -7.16
CA LYS A 20 -10.51 10.74 -7.13
C LYS A 20 -10.21 11.49 -5.84
N VAL A 21 -10.29 10.80 -4.70
CA VAL A 21 -10.25 11.44 -3.38
C VAL A 21 -8.93 11.14 -2.69
N PHE A 22 -8.58 9.86 -2.55
CA PHE A 22 -7.44 9.49 -1.71
C PHE A 22 -6.09 9.69 -2.41
N GLY A 23 -5.98 9.35 -3.69
CA GLY A 23 -4.74 9.46 -4.46
C GLY A 23 -4.18 10.88 -4.50
N PRO A 24 -4.96 11.90 -4.92
CA PRO A 24 -4.47 13.29 -4.92
C PRO A 24 -4.08 13.80 -3.53
N VAL A 25 -4.81 13.40 -2.49
CA VAL A 25 -4.54 13.83 -1.11
C VAL A 25 -3.26 13.19 -0.57
N GLU A 26 -3.05 11.91 -0.84
CA GLU A 26 -1.84 11.18 -0.45
C GLU A 26 -0.60 11.72 -1.19
N ASN A 27 -0.72 12.01 -2.48
CA ASN A 27 0.36 12.61 -3.26
C ASN A 27 0.75 13.99 -2.70
N ALA A 28 -0.23 14.88 -2.46
CA ALA A 28 0.03 16.19 -1.85
C ALA A 28 0.66 16.07 -0.45
N ARG A 29 0.30 15.03 0.32
CA ARG A 29 0.94 14.74 1.60
C ARG A 29 2.39 14.30 1.43
N ALA A 30 2.67 13.42 0.47
CA ALA A 30 4.01 12.93 0.18
C ALA A 30 4.93 14.08 -0.29
N GLU A 31 4.45 14.95 -1.17
CA GLU A 31 5.17 16.15 -1.63
C GLU A 31 5.52 17.08 -0.46
N ARG A 32 4.57 17.34 0.44
CA ARG A 32 4.81 18.17 1.64
C ARG A 32 5.85 17.54 2.57
N MET A 33 5.82 16.22 2.76
CA MET A 33 6.81 15.54 3.60
C MET A 33 8.18 15.52 2.96
N HIS A 34 8.26 15.30 1.64
CA HIS A 34 9.51 15.35 0.90
C HIS A 34 10.17 16.74 1.00
N ALA A 35 9.39 17.82 0.86
CA ALA A 35 9.90 19.18 1.04
C ALA A 35 10.49 19.40 2.45
N LYS A 36 9.81 18.94 3.50
CA LYS A 36 10.31 19.02 4.89
C LYS A 36 11.59 18.21 5.10
N LEU A 37 11.69 17.04 4.47
CA LEU A 37 12.89 16.21 4.57
C LEU A 37 14.08 16.89 3.90
N LEU A 38 13.89 17.51 2.74
CA LEU A 38 14.94 18.29 2.08
C LEU A 38 15.36 19.51 2.91
N GLU A 39 14.41 20.21 3.53
CA GLU A 39 14.69 21.30 4.46
C GLU A 39 15.58 20.82 5.62
N LEU A 40 15.21 19.70 6.27
CA LEU A 40 16.00 19.11 7.36
C LEU A 40 17.39 18.67 6.93
N ILE A 41 17.55 18.12 5.72
CA ILE A 41 18.87 17.75 5.19
C ILE A 41 19.73 18.99 4.95
N SER A 42 19.13 20.09 4.51
CA SER A 42 19.83 21.35 4.26
C SER A 42 20.23 22.08 5.54
N GLN A 43 19.59 21.77 6.67
CA GLN A 43 19.99 22.33 7.96
C GLN A 43 21.42 21.88 8.27
N PRO A 44 22.32 22.81 8.62
CA PRO A 44 23.67 22.45 9.01
C PRO A 44 23.56 21.47 10.16
N LYS A 45 24.35 20.37 10.09
CA LYS A 45 24.42 19.39 11.18
C LYS A 45 24.55 20.18 12.47
N PRO A 46 23.58 20.09 13.40
CA PRO A 46 23.66 20.85 14.63
C PRO A 46 25.04 20.56 15.21
N SER A 47 25.83 21.63 15.44
CA SER A 47 27.16 21.48 16.02
C SER A 47 27.00 20.53 17.18
N ALA A 48 27.69 19.39 17.15
CA ALA A 48 27.74 18.51 18.29
C ALA A 48 28.20 19.40 19.45
N LYS A 49 27.25 19.85 20.27
CA LYS A 49 27.54 20.27 21.63
C LYS A 49 28.00 18.97 22.24
N THR A 50 29.32 18.78 22.24
CA THR A 50 30.09 17.88 23.06
C THR A 50 29.20 17.17 24.08
N GLU A 51 28.74 15.98 23.71
CA GLU A 51 28.85 14.79 24.53
C GLU A 51 28.61 13.61 23.60
N ASP A 52 29.65 12.80 23.47
CA ASP A 52 29.62 11.47 22.91
C ASP A 52 28.67 10.62 23.77
N VAL A 53 27.40 10.54 23.41
CA VAL A 53 26.47 9.62 24.06
C VAL A 53 26.55 8.28 23.34
N ASP A 54 27.59 7.53 23.71
CA ASP A 54 27.65 6.08 23.55
C ASP A 54 26.46 5.47 24.31
N MET A 55 25.49 4.91 23.58
CA MET A 55 24.31 4.25 24.15
C MET A 55 24.62 2.78 24.45
N GLU A 56 25.58 2.54 25.34
CA GLU A 56 25.85 1.23 25.93
C GLU A 56 25.30 1.16 27.36
N THR A 57 24.02 0.79 27.45
CA THR A 57 23.38 0.08 28.57
C THR A 57 23.22 0.76 29.95
N LYS A 58 22.03 0.49 30.53
CA LYS A 58 21.65 0.52 31.97
C LYS A 58 21.37 1.89 32.64
N GLY A 59 20.06 2.13 32.79
CA GLY A 59 19.45 2.05 34.12
C GLY A 59 19.17 3.35 34.88
N GLY A 60 17.87 3.72 34.91
CA GLY A 60 17.19 4.33 36.06
C GLY A 60 17.41 5.84 36.25
N LYS A 61 16.32 6.64 36.18
CA LYS A 61 15.47 7.04 37.34
C LYS A 61 16.01 8.33 37.98
N ASP A 62 15.27 9.39 38.30
CA ASP A 62 13.85 9.78 38.41
C ASP A 62 13.88 11.34 38.30
N GLY A 63 12.82 12.12 38.11
CA GLY A 63 11.38 11.92 38.18
C GLY A 63 10.68 13.01 37.35
N GLU A 64 9.43 12.80 36.91
CA GLU A 64 8.21 12.94 37.73
C GLU A 64 7.93 14.45 37.94
N ASP A 65 6.81 15.03 37.53
CA ASP A 65 5.41 14.67 37.81
C ASP A 65 4.56 15.49 36.79
N VAL A 66 3.89 14.89 35.80
CA VAL A 66 2.58 14.22 35.85
C VAL A 66 1.41 15.21 35.74
N SER A 67 0.48 14.88 34.83
CA SER A 67 -0.96 14.78 35.06
C SER A 67 -1.71 15.04 33.75
N SER A 68 -2.65 14.23 33.28
CA SER A 68 -3.14 12.88 33.60
C SER A 68 -4.17 12.59 32.49
N LYS A 69 -4.02 11.50 31.73
CA LYS A 69 -4.62 10.17 31.96
C LYS A 69 -6.12 10.07 31.65
N ALA A 70 -6.42 9.37 30.56
CA ALA A 70 -7.34 8.23 30.55
C ALA A 70 -6.84 7.29 29.43
N SER A 71 -6.13 6.19 29.73
CA SER A 71 -6.66 4.91 30.21
C SER A 71 -7.60 4.27 29.16
N LEU A 72 -7.49 3.01 28.76
CA LEU A 72 -6.78 1.86 29.30
C LEU A 72 -6.80 0.75 28.21
N ALA A 73 -5.78 -0.11 28.24
CA ALA A 73 -5.77 -1.53 27.91
C ALA A 73 -6.82 -2.13 26.94
N ASN A 74 -6.33 -2.86 25.95
CA ASN A 74 -6.68 -4.28 25.92
C ASN A 74 -5.51 -5.13 25.41
N ALA A 75 -5.06 -6.03 26.30
CA ALA A 75 -4.14 -7.11 25.98
C ALA A 75 -4.94 -8.26 25.39
N THR A 76 -4.54 -8.81 24.25
CA THR A 76 -4.88 -10.19 23.92
C THR A 76 -3.76 -10.79 23.08
N SER A 77 -2.96 -11.62 23.76
CA SER A 77 -2.11 -12.68 23.21
C SER A 77 -2.84 -13.52 22.17
N THR A 78 -2.16 -13.95 21.10
CA THR A 78 -2.36 -15.23 20.37
C THR A 78 -1.22 -15.36 19.34
N THR A 79 -0.13 -16.03 19.68
CA THR A 79 0.27 -17.38 19.23
C THR A 79 1.01 -17.39 17.89
N GLN A 80 2.19 -18.02 17.91
CA GLN A 80 2.94 -18.45 16.74
C GLN A 80 2.02 -19.24 15.79
N ASP A 81 2.18 -19.03 14.48
CA ASP A 81 2.45 -20.15 13.57
C ASP A 81 2.94 -19.62 12.21
N LYS A 82 4.15 -20.06 11.88
CA LYS A 82 4.76 -19.97 10.56
C LYS A 82 4.21 -21.16 9.76
N PRO A 83 3.68 -20.91 8.57
CA PRO A 83 4.16 -21.69 7.43
C PRO A 83 4.77 -20.77 6.37
N SER A 84 5.98 -21.12 5.94
CA SER A 84 6.54 -20.64 4.69
C SER A 84 5.70 -21.23 3.56
N GLU A 85 4.69 -20.50 3.11
CA GLU A 85 3.93 -20.87 1.93
C GLU A 85 4.82 -20.64 0.71
N ALA A 86 5.12 -21.73 0.01
CA ALA A 86 5.95 -21.78 -1.17
C ALA A 86 5.43 -20.82 -2.26
N MET A 87 6.36 -20.13 -2.91
CA MET A 87 6.07 -19.28 -4.06
C MET A 87 5.77 -20.16 -5.27
N ASP A 88 4.49 -20.43 -5.56
CA ASP A 88 4.06 -21.04 -6.81
C ASP A 88 4.09 -19.97 -7.93
N VAL A 89 5.20 -19.90 -8.65
CA VAL A 89 5.40 -18.98 -9.80
C VAL A 89 4.78 -19.53 -11.11
N ASP A 90 4.26 -20.75 -11.09
CA ASP A 90 3.83 -21.47 -12.29
C ASP A 90 2.38 -21.21 -12.73
N ALA A 91 1.64 -20.36 -12.02
CA ALA A 91 0.25 -20.04 -12.38
C ALA A 91 0.11 -19.07 -13.56
N ILE A 92 1.18 -18.36 -13.92
CA ILE A 92 1.13 -17.26 -14.91
C ILE A 92 1.01 -17.79 -16.34
N SER A 93 1.63 -18.94 -16.66
CA SER A 93 1.67 -19.50 -18.02
C SER A 93 0.32 -20.00 -18.55
N LYS A 94 -0.64 -20.28 -17.66
CA LYS A 94 -1.97 -20.80 -18.03
C LYS A 94 -2.98 -19.71 -18.39
N LEU A 95 -2.71 -18.45 -18.06
CA LEU A 95 -3.58 -17.32 -18.37
C LEU A 95 -3.39 -16.83 -19.81
N ASP A 96 -2.16 -16.85 -20.31
CA ASP A 96 -1.82 -16.29 -21.63
C ASP A 96 -2.37 -17.13 -22.79
N GLN A 97 -2.50 -18.45 -22.63
CA GLN A 97 -3.01 -19.32 -23.70
C GLN A 97 -4.48 -19.07 -24.07
N ASN A 98 -5.28 -18.47 -23.16
CA ASN A 98 -6.68 -18.12 -23.44
C ASN A 98 -6.86 -16.70 -23.99
N GLN A 99 -5.85 -15.83 -23.87
CA GLN A 99 -5.92 -14.46 -24.39
C GLN A 99 -5.75 -14.49 -25.91
N GLU A 100 -4.79 -15.28 -26.42
CA GLU A 100 -4.50 -15.36 -27.86
C GLU A 100 -5.68 -15.88 -28.67
N SER A 101 -6.37 -16.93 -28.21
CA SER A 101 -7.56 -17.47 -28.88
C SER A 101 -8.71 -16.45 -28.95
N TYR A 102 -8.89 -15.65 -27.90
CA TYR A 102 -9.93 -14.63 -27.81
C TYR A 102 -9.65 -13.42 -28.72
N LEU A 103 -8.37 -13.10 -28.97
CA LEU A 103 -7.96 -12.04 -29.89
C LEU A 103 -8.07 -12.49 -31.36
N GLU A 104 -7.75 -13.75 -31.65
CA GLU A 104 -7.89 -14.36 -32.98
C GLU A 104 -9.35 -14.34 -33.46
N GLU A 105 -10.30 -14.78 -32.62
CA GLU A 105 -11.73 -14.78 -32.97
C GLU A 105 -12.28 -13.37 -33.28
N LYS A 106 -11.84 -12.36 -32.52
CA LYS A 106 -12.24 -10.96 -32.75
C LYS A 106 -11.66 -10.40 -34.05
N SER A 107 -10.43 -10.76 -34.38
CA SER A 107 -9.79 -10.38 -35.64
C SER A 107 -10.58 -10.93 -36.83
N GLN A 108 -10.89 -12.23 -36.79
CA GLN A 108 -11.66 -12.88 -37.85
C GLN A 108 -13.07 -12.32 -37.99
N GLN A 109 -13.75 -12.06 -36.88
CA GLN A 109 -15.08 -11.45 -36.91
C GLN A 109 -15.05 -10.03 -37.52
N SER A 110 -14.01 -9.25 -37.22
CA SER A 110 -13.84 -7.91 -37.79
C SER A 110 -13.57 -7.94 -39.29
N GLN A 111 -12.79 -8.93 -39.76
CA GLN A 111 -12.48 -9.13 -41.18
C GLN A 111 -13.75 -9.51 -41.96
N ILE A 112 -14.52 -10.46 -41.43
CA ILE A 112 -15.82 -10.87 -42.01
C ILE A 112 -16.76 -9.68 -42.13
N ILE A 113 -16.88 -8.86 -41.08
CA ILE A 113 -17.75 -7.67 -41.10
C ILE A 113 -17.25 -6.63 -42.11
N HIS A 114 -15.94 -6.48 -42.27
CA HIS A 114 -15.35 -5.56 -43.25
C HIS A 114 -15.63 -6.02 -44.68
N ASP A 115 -15.47 -7.31 -44.97
CA ASP A 115 -15.70 -7.90 -46.29
C ASP A 115 -17.19 -7.77 -46.70
N PHE A 116 -18.13 -7.99 -45.75
CA PHE A 116 -19.57 -7.79 -46.01
C PHE A 116 -20.00 -6.33 -46.15
N ARG A 117 -19.18 -5.37 -45.71
CA ARG A 117 -19.48 -3.93 -45.82
C ARG A 117 -19.04 -3.33 -47.17
N TYR A 118 -18.15 -4.01 -47.89
CA TYR A 118 -17.55 -3.54 -49.14
C TYR A 118 -17.87 -4.41 -50.38
N VAL A 119 -18.94 -5.21 -50.30
CA VAL A 119 -19.60 -5.90 -51.44
C VAL A 119 -20.98 -5.31 -51.64
#